data_AF-A0A939W5Q7-F1
#
_entry.id   AF-A0A939W5Q7-F1
#
_cell.length_a   1.000
_cell.length_b   1.000
_cell.length_c   1.000
_cell.angle_alpha   90.00
_cell.angle_beta   90.00
_cell.angle_gamma   90.00
#
_symmetry.space_group_name_H-M   'P 1'
#
loop_
_entity.id
_entity.type
_entity.pdbx_description
1 polymer ?
#
loop_
_entity_poly.entity_id
_entity_poly.type
_entity_poly.pdbx_seq_one_letter_code
_entity_poly.pdbx_strand_id
1 'polypeptide(L)' 'MGSASSAELLLTNRRHFELLSSASKKVEECIRLLRAGESLEGPSLLIRTALEDLGEITGETVSDTLVETIFSRFCVGK' A
#
# COMPACT_ATOMS: atom_id res chain seq x y z
N MET A 1 2.42 9.24 29.74
CA MET A 1 0.98 9.35 29.38
C MET A 1 0.80 10.68 28.68
N GLY A 2 0.76 10.69 27.35
CA GLY A 2 0.59 11.88 26.52
C GLY A 2 -0.33 11.49 25.38
N SER A 3 -1.55 12.02 25.43
CA SER A 3 -2.68 11.69 24.57
C SER A 3 -2.28 11.81 23.10
N ALA A 4 -2.26 10.69 22.37
CA ALA A 4 -2.40 10.75 20.92
C ALA A 4 -3.77 11.40 20.69
N SER A 5 -3.75 12.65 20.24
CA SER A 5 -4.94 13.28 19.71
C SER A 5 -5.32 12.43 18.50
N SER A 6 -6.21 11.48 18.72
CA SER A 6 -6.99 10.84 17.67
C SER A 6 -7.76 11.98 17.01
N ALA A 7 -7.11 12.63 16.05
CA ALA A 7 -7.82 13.10 14.89
C ALA A 7 -8.52 11.85 14.39
N GLU A 8 -9.77 11.66 14.80
CA GLU A 8 -10.75 10.98 13.99
C GLU A 8 -10.61 11.67 12.64
N LEU A 9 -9.77 11.09 11.78
CA LEU A 9 -9.63 11.44 10.37
C LEU A 9 -11.00 11.11 9.79
N LEU A 10 -11.93 12.04 10.04
CA LEU A 10 -13.28 12.02 9.58
C LEU A 10 -13.16 11.94 8.06
N LEU A 11 -13.32 10.72 7.56
CA LEU A 11 -13.43 10.36 6.15
C LEU A 11 -14.69 11.01 5.59
N THR A 12 -14.67 12.34 5.52
CA THR A 12 -15.74 13.20 4.99
C THR A 12 -15.76 13.16 3.47
N ASN A 13 -14.67 12.68 2.85
CA ASN A 13 -14.55 12.54 1.42
C ASN A 13 -14.75 11.08 1.00
N ARG A 14 -15.86 10.82 0.29
CA ARG A 14 -16.18 9.50 -0.30
C ARG A 14 -15.00 8.95 -1.13
N ARG A 15 -14.26 9.82 -1.82
CA ARG A 15 -13.06 9.45 -2.59
C ARG A 15 -11.99 8.82 -1.70
N HIS A 16 -11.72 9.39 -0.53
CA HIS A 16 -10.70 8.86 0.39
C HIS A 16 -11.13 7.51 0.97
N PHE A 17 -12.43 7.34 1.24
CA PHE A 17 -12.98 6.06 1.68
C PHE A 17 -12.84 4.98 0.60
N GLU A 18 -13.16 5.31 -0.65
CA GLU A 18 -13.01 4.40 -1.80
C GLU A 18 -11.54 3.99 -1.99
N LEU A 19 -10.61 4.94 -1.93
CA LEU A 19 -9.17 4.70 -2.03
C LEU A 19 -8.64 3.84 -0.87
N LEU A 20 -9.03 4.11 0.38
CA LEU A 20 -8.63 3.27 1.53
C LEU A 20 -9.19 1.86 1.44
N SER A 21 -10.46 1.71 1.05
CA SER A 21 -11.08 0.39 0.88
C SER A 21 -10.41 -0.39 -0.25
N SER A 22 -10.06 0.27 -1.35
CA SER A 22 -9.29 -0.31 -2.45
C SER A 22 -7.89 -0.75 -1.99
N ALA A 23 -7.15 0.11 -1.29
CA ALA A 23 -5.83 -0.20 -0.75
C ALA A 23 -5.88 -1.42 0.20
N SER A 24 -6.87 -1.46 1.10
CA SER A 24 -7.07 -2.59 2.03
C SER A 24 -7.27 -3.92 1.29
N LYS A 25 -8.15 -3.92 0.27
CA LYS A 25 -8.42 -5.12 -0.54
C LYS A 25 -7.17 -5.61 -1.27
N LYS A 26 -6.38 -4.69 -1.83
CA LYS A 26 -5.13 -5.02 -2.52
C LYS A 26 -4.10 -5.65 -1.59
N VAL A 27 -3.99 -5.14 -0.36
CA VAL A 27 -3.11 -5.72 0.68
C VAL A 27 -3.59 -7.11 1.10
N GLU A 28 -4.89 -7.32 1.28
CA GLU A 28 -5.46 -8.64 1.58
C GLU A 28 -5.20 -9.65 0.46
N GLU A 29 -5.39 -9.24 -0.81
CA GLU A 29 -5.06 -10.07 -1.97
C GLU A 29 -3.57 -10.40 -2.01
N CYS A 30 -2.70 -9.42 -1.75
CA CYS A 30 -1.25 -9.64 -1.72
C CYS A 30 -0.87 -10.71 -0.69
N ILE A 31 -1.41 -10.60 0.53
CA ILE A 31 -1.19 -11.59 1.59
C ILE A 31 -1.70 -12.96 1.16
N ARG A 32 -2.84 -13.04 0.47
CA ARG A 32 -3.37 -14.30 -0.05
C ARG A 32 -2.44 -14.94 -1.07
N LEU A 33 -1.96 -14.16 -2.06
CA LEU A 33 -1.05 -14.65 -3.10
C LEU A 33 0.28 -15.11 -2.51
N LEU A 34 0.83 -14.35 -1.55
CA LEU A 34 2.06 -14.75 -0.84
C LEU A 34 1.87 -16.07 -0.07
N ARG A 35 0.71 -16.27 0.56
CA ARG A 35 0.39 -17.53 1.26
C ARG A 35 0.12 -18.69 0.31
N ALA A 36 -0.37 -18.41 -0.89
CA ALA A 36 -0.58 -19.42 -1.92
C ALA A 36 0.73 -19.88 -2.58
N GLY A 37 1.86 -19.22 -2.30
CA GLY A 37 3.15 -19.53 -2.91
C GLY A 37 3.24 -19.14 -4.38
N GLU A 38 2.39 -18.20 -4.81
CA GLU A 38 2.37 -17.67 -6.17
C GLU A 38 3.62 -16.84 -6.49
N SER A 39 3.87 -16.62 -7.79
CA SER A 39 4.94 -15.73 -8.25
C SER A 39 4.81 -14.33 -7.63
N LEU A 40 5.95 -13.72 -7.30
CA LEU A 40 6.02 -12.40 -6.66
C LEU A 40 5.55 -11.25 -7.56
N GLU A 41 5.30 -11.49 -8.85
CA GLU A 41 4.80 -10.49 -9.79
C GLU A 41 3.43 -9.93 -9.34
N GLY A 42 2.51 -10.81 -8.93
CA GLY A 42 1.18 -10.41 -8.44
C GLY A 42 1.23 -9.61 -7.13
N PRO A 43 1.84 -10.14 -6.05
CA PRO A 43 2.06 -9.41 -4.80
C PRO A 43 2.74 -8.04 -4.97
N SER A 44 3.75 -7.95 -5.84
CA SER A 44 4.48 -6.70 -6.07
C SER A 44 3.60 -5.63 -6.72
N LEU A 45 2.78 -6.01 -7.70
CA LEU A 45 1.82 -5.12 -8.34
C LEU A 45 0.73 -4.65 -7.35
N LEU A 46 0.23 -5.55 -6.50
CA LEU A 46 -0.80 -5.23 -5.52
C LEU A 46 -0.31 -4.25 -4.47
N ILE A 47 0.91 -4.41 -3.96
CA ILE A 47 1.50 -3.47 -3.02
C ILE A 47 1.75 -2.11 -3.68
N ARG A 48 2.28 -2.08 -4.90
CA ARG A 48 2.48 -0.83 -5.65
C ARG A 48 1.17 -0.06 -5.81
N THR A 49 0.12 -0.74 -6.25
CA THR A 49 -1.20 -0.12 -6.48
C THR A 49 -1.95 0.21 -5.20
N ALA A 50 -1.69 -0.47 -4.08
CA ALA A 50 -2.22 -0.08 -2.77
C ALA A 50 -1.56 1.21 -2.28
N LEU A 51 -0.27 1.36 -2.56
CA LEU A 51 0.49 2.53 -2.15
C LEU A 51 0.22 3.75 -3.04
N GLU A 52 -0.07 3.55 -4.32
CA GLU A 52 -0.63 4.60 -5.18
C GLU A 52 -1.94 5.16 -4.61
N ASP A 53 -2.88 4.29 -4.21
CA ASP A 53 -4.15 4.72 -3.60
C ASP A 53 -3.93 5.52 -2.31
N LEU A 54 -2.95 5.12 -1.49
CA LEU A 54 -2.59 5.84 -0.27
C LEU A 54 -1.92 7.18 -0.57
N GLY A 55 -1.06 7.23 -1.59
CA GLY A 55 -0.44 8.46 -2.08
C GLY A 55 -1.46 9.47 -2.60
N GLU A 56 -2.53 9.02 -3.25
CA GLU A 56 -3.63 9.89 -3.67
C GLU A 56 -4.41 10.52 -2.51
N ILE A 57 -4.35 9.91 -1.32
CA ILE A 57 -4.97 10.44 -0.09
C ILE A 57 -4.03 11.44 0.59
N THR A 58 -2.73 11.14 0.67
CA THR A 58 -1.75 12.03 1.32
C THR A 58 -1.24 13.15 0.41
N GLY A 59 -1.43 13.03 -0.90
CA GLY A 59 -0.86 13.93 -1.90
C GLY A 59 0.62 13.63 -2.20
N GLU A 60 1.15 12.52 -1.71
CA GLU A 60 2.54 12.11 -1.92
C GLU A 60 2.63 11.11 -3.09
N THR A 61 3.49 11.40 -4.05
CA THR A 61 3.75 10.46 -5.14
C THR A 61 4.67 9.35 -4.63
N VAL A 62 4.10 8.17 -4.40
CA VAL A 62 4.81 7.01 -3.83
C VAL A 62 5.77 6.33 -4.83
N SER A 63 5.78 6.79 -6.09
CA SER A 63 6.31 6.04 -7.23
C SER A 63 7.80 5.71 -7.17
N ASP A 64 8.68 6.63 -6.77
CA ASP A 64 10.12 6.40 -6.94
C ASP A 64 10.77 5.69 -5.74
N THR A 65 10.56 6.20 -4.53
CA THR A 65 11.23 5.67 -3.32
C THR A 65 10.73 4.28 -2.93
N LEU A 66 9.46 3.98 -3.19
CA LEU A 66 8.88 2.69 -2.85
C LEU A 66 9.33 1.57 -3.79
N VAL A 67 9.34 1.84 -5.10
CA VAL A 67 9.84 0.90 -6.11
C VAL A 67 11.28 0.54 -5.75
N GLU A 68 12.12 1.54 -5.45
CA GLU A 68 13.48 1.29 -4.96
C GLU A 68 13.49 0.47 -3.68
N THR A 69 12.63 0.72 -2.70
CA THR A 69 12.66 -0.02 -1.42
C THR A 69 12.20 -1.47 -1.57
N ILE A 70 11.18 -1.73 -2.40
CA ILE A 70 10.69 -3.08 -2.70
C ILE A 70 11.81 -3.85 -3.42
N PHE A 71 12.36 -3.30 -4.51
CA PHE A 71 13.41 -3.96 -5.29
C PHE A 71 14.80 -3.95 -4.63
N SER A 72 15.07 -3.05 -3.69
CA SER A 72 16.35 -2.98 -2.95
C SER A 72 16.54 -4.18 -2.03
N ARG A 73 15.45 -4.74 -1.48
CA ARG A 73 15.50 -5.92 -0.60
C ARG A 73 15.35 -7.24 -1.34
N PHE A 74 14.85 -7.21 -2.58
CA PHE A 74 15.08 -8.32 -3.49
C PHE A 74 16.51 -8.20 -3.97
N CYS A 75 17.44 -8.93 -3.32
CA CYS A 75 18.75 -9.15 -3.89
C CYS A 75 18.57 -9.50 -5.37
N VAL A 76 18.85 -8.54 -6.26
CA VAL A 76 19.09 -8.80 -7.67
C VAL A 76 20.29 -9.72 -7.62
N GLY A 77 19.99 -11.02 -7.62
CA GLY A 77 20.97 -12.08 -7.55
C GLY A 77 21.95 -11.87 -8.68
N LYS A 78 23.15 -11.43 -8.30
CA LYS A 78 24.35 -12.03 -8.85
C LYS A 78 24.79 -13.11 -7.88
#